data_AF-A0A9N9T2I1-F1
#
_entry.id   AF-A0A9N9T2I1-F1
#
_cell.length_a   1.000
_cell.length_b   1.000
_cell.length_c   1.000
_cell.angle_alpha   90.00
_cell.angle_beta   90.00
_cell.angle_gamma   90.00
#
_symmetry.space_group_name_H-M   'P 1'
#
loop_
_entity.id
_entity.type
_entity.pdbx_description
1 polymer ?
#
loop_
_entity_poly.entity_id
_entity_poly.type
_entity_poly.pdbx_seq_one_letter_code
_entity_poly.pdbx_strand_id
1 'polypeptide(L)'
;MSSKSEIESDPFQDLDSEYAPSDLDQPSTSRGSKRREIKTKKRVRRRLDRTTLTEKRGRKRVRNESAWQRNVRKSFKTCREEYLNSVKKVLPKRTVEIRCTCRLKCFDKIDETKRLSILSSFNELGNKEKQDLCLDGWISLKPV
;
A
#
# COMPACT_ATOMS: atom_id res chain seq x y z
N MET A 1 -13.91 -33.35 -47.12
CA MET A 1 -12.71 -34.09 -46.70
C MET A 1 -11.87 -33.16 -45.85
N SER A 2 -11.46 -33.65 -44.69
CA SER A 2 -10.89 -32.88 -43.59
C SER A 2 -9.40 -32.65 -43.82
N SER A 3 -8.96 -31.38 -43.86
CA SER A 3 -7.54 -31.03 -43.91
C SER A 3 -7.11 -30.58 -42.52
N LYS A 4 -6.52 -31.52 -41.76
CA LYS A 4 -5.82 -31.24 -40.50
C LYS A 4 -4.50 -30.53 -40.84
N SER A 5 -4.33 -29.31 -40.35
CA SER A 5 -3.01 -28.67 -40.26
C SER A 5 -2.45 -28.96 -38.86
N GLU A 6 -1.41 -29.77 -38.82
CA GLU A 6 -0.61 -30.08 -37.63
C GLU A 6 0.19 -28.84 -37.23
N ILE A 7 0.07 -28.44 -35.97
CA ILE A 7 0.90 -27.39 -35.37
C ILE A 7 2.01 -28.14 -34.63
N GLU A 8 3.16 -28.22 -35.28
CA GLU A 8 4.40 -28.75 -34.73
C GLU A 8 4.96 -27.71 -33.74
N SER A 9 4.93 -28.03 -32.45
CA SER A 9 5.48 -27.19 -31.39
C SER A 9 6.94 -27.58 -31.14
N ASP A 10 7.84 -26.69 -31.51
CA ASP A 10 9.29 -26.85 -31.38
C ASP A 10 9.71 -26.81 -29.88
N PRO A 11 10.56 -27.76 -29.38
CA PRO A 11 10.96 -27.79 -27.98
C PRO A 11 11.90 -26.64 -27.63
N PHE A 12 11.54 -25.87 -26.61
CA PHE A 12 12.35 -24.82 -26.02
C PHE A 12 13.64 -25.43 -25.42
N GLN A 13 14.78 -25.22 -26.10
CA GLN A 13 16.10 -25.64 -25.62
C GLN A 13 16.67 -24.55 -24.70
N ASP A 14 16.64 -24.80 -23.39
CA ASP A 14 17.40 -24.04 -22.39
C ASP A 14 18.90 -24.30 -22.60
N LEU A 15 19.57 -23.41 -23.33
CA LEU A 15 21.03 -23.37 -23.38
C LEU A 15 21.54 -22.69 -22.11
N ASP A 16 22.15 -23.50 -21.24
CA ASP A 16 22.91 -23.13 -20.05
C ASP A 16 23.80 -21.89 -20.29
N SER A 17 23.33 -20.72 -19.90
CA SER A 17 24.20 -19.56 -19.73
C SER A 17 24.91 -19.71 -18.40
N GLU A 18 26.12 -20.27 -18.41
CA GLU A 18 27.04 -20.29 -17.28
C GLU A 18 27.24 -18.85 -16.77
N TYR A 19 26.78 -18.58 -15.56
CA TYR A 19 27.09 -17.36 -14.84
C TYR A 19 28.57 -17.40 -14.43
N ALA A 20 29.41 -16.64 -15.11
CA ALA A 20 30.81 -16.43 -14.74
C ALA A 20 30.94 -15.15 -13.88
N PRO A 21 31.24 -15.24 -12.57
CA PRO A 21 31.55 -14.08 -11.75
C PRO A 21 32.93 -13.53 -12.16
N SER A 22 32.98 -12.28 -12.61
CA SER A 22 34.25 -11.59 -12.88
C SER A 22 34.96 -11.25 -11.56
N ASP A 23 35.86 -12.13 -11.14
CA ASP A 23 36.97 -11.79 -10.25
C ASP A 23 37.92 -10.84 -10.98
N LEU A 24 38.02 -9.58 -10.56
CA LEU A 24 39.23 -8.78 -10.75
C LEU A 24 39.38 -7.76 -9.62
N ASP A 25 39.95 -8.23 -8.50
CA ASP A 25 40.86 -7.40 -7.71
C ASP A 25 42.10 -7.09 -8.56
N GLN A 26 42.28 -5.82 -8.94
CA GLN A 26 43.62 -5.30 -9.24
C GLN A 26 43.82 -3.90 -8.64
N PRO A 27 44.91 -3.69 -7.89
CA PRO A 27 45.29 -2.39 -7.36
C PRO A 27 45.93 -1.54 -8.48
N SER A 28 45.34 -0.39 -8.79
CA SER A 28 45.92 0.55 -9.74
C SER A 28 46.69 1.67 -9.02
N THR A 29 47.85 1.92 -9.60
CA THR A 29 48.98 2.68 -9.12
C THR A 29 48.74 4.19 -9.12
N SER A 30 49.56 4.86 -8.31
CA SER A 30 49.65 6.30 -8.13
C SER A 30 49.72 7.08 -9.45
N ARG A 31 48.70 7.91 -9.70
CA ARG A 31 48.82 9.08 -10.60
C ARG A 31 48.60 10.34 -9.79
N GLY A 32 49.69 11.08 -9.60
CA GLY A 32 49.72 12.34 -8.88
C GLY A 32 48.72 13.33 -9.45
N SER A 33 47.84 13.83 -8.57
CA SER A 33 46.95 14.93 -8.87
C SER A 33 47.32 16.12 -7.99
N LYS A 34 47.60 17.25 -8.65
CA LYS A 34 48.16 18.48 -8.08
C LYS A 34 47.33 18.95 -6.89
N ARG A 35 47.97 19.01 -5.71
CA ARG A 35 47.42 19.57 -4.47
C ARG A 35 47.10 21.06 -4.69
N ARG A 36 45.84 21.41 -4.87
CA ARG A 36 45.40 22.83 -4.83
C ARG A 36 45.43 23.29 -3.38
N GLU A 37 46.22 24.31 -3.08
CA GLU A 37 46.24 24.96 -1.76
C GLU A 37 44.91 25.68 -1.50
N ILE A 38 44.22 25.27 -0.44
CA ILE A 38 43.02 25.94 0.04
C ILE A 38 43.45 26.98 1.08
N LYS A 39 43.43 28.27 0.71
CA LYS A 39 43.63 29.38 1.65
C LYS A 39 42.53 29.38 2.71
N THR A 40 42.88 29.05 3.95
CA THR A 40 41.96 29.05 5.09
C THR A 40 41.74 30.48 5.59
N LYS A 41 40.60 31.09 5.24
CA LYS A 41 40.15 32.32 5.91
C LYS A 41 39.74 31.97 7.34
N LYS A 42 40.43 32.51 8.35
CA LYS A 42 40.07 32.42 9.78
C LYS A 42 38.63 32.90 9.96
N ARG A 43 37.71 31.96 10.20
CA ARG A 43 36.29 32.25 10.38
C ARG A 43 36.04 32.48 11.87
N VAL A 44 35.90 33.75 12.26
CA VAL A 44 35.51 34.16 13.62
C VAL A 44 34.16 33.51 13.95
N ARG A 45 34.12 32.69 15.01
CA ARG A 45 32.87 32.06 15.48
C ARG A 45 32.03 33.10 16.21
N ARG A 46 31.03 33.68 15.53
CA ARG A 46 29.92 34.34 16.23
C ARG A 46 29.13 33.26 16.97
N ARG A 47 29.11 33.32 18.30
CA ARG A 47 28.19 32.53 19.12
C ARG A 47 26.78 33.06 18.87
N LEU A 48 25.90 32.20 18.36
CA LEU A 48 24.47 32.47 18.26
C LEU A 48 23.74 31.45 19.12
N ASP A 49 22.80 31.98 19.88
CA ASP A 49 22.23 31.42 21.08
C ASP A 49 21.50 30.08 20.89
N ARG A 50 21.48 29.34 22.00
CA ARG A 50 20.99 27.96 22.13
C ARG A 50 19.46 27.93 22.17
N THR A 51 18.80 27.73 21.03
CA THR A 51 17.42 27.21 20.99
C THR A 51 17.18 26.32 19.77
N THR A 52 16.63 25.11 20.02
CA THR A 52 16.30 24.00 19.09
C THR A 52 17.47 23.12 18.60
N LEU A 53 17.97 22.26 19.49
CA LEU A 53 18.80 21.11 19.12
C LEU A 53 17.96 20.04 18.41
N THR A 54 17.69 20.21 17.12
CA THR A 54 17.61 19.06 16.22
C THR A 54 18.88 19.07 15.39
N GLU A 55 19.79 18.16 15.74
CA GLU A 55 21.01 17.94 15.00
C GLU A 55 20.67 17.79 13.51
N LYS A 56 21.40 18.50 12.65
CA LYS A 56 21.30 18.40 11.19
C LYS A 56 21.86 17.06 10.70
N ARG A 57 21.30 15.94 11.19
CA ARG A 57 21.37 14.66 10.50
C ARG A 57 20.59 14.84 9.21
N GLY A 58 21.10 14.37 8.07
CA GLY A 58 20.30 14.33 6.84
C GLY A 58 18.92 13.79 7.16
N ARG A 59 17.86 14.49 6.74
CA ARG A 59 16.49 14.24 7.22
C ARG A 59 16.03 12.86 6.73
N LYS A 60 16.31 11.81 7.51
CA LYS A 60 15.83 10.46 7.22
C LYS A 60 14.31 10.55 7.14
N ARG A 61 13.74 10.08 6.02
CA ARG A 61 12.29 10.14 5.80
C ARG A 61 11.59 9.37 6.92
N VAL A 62 10.67 10.03 7.63
CA VAL A 62 9.79 9.36 8.59
C VAL A 62 8.73 8.60 7.79
N ARG A 63 8.53 7.33 8.13
CA ARG A 63 7.49 6.51 7.52
C ARG A 63 6.13 7.01 7.99
N ASN A 64 5.28 7.42 7.05
CA ASN A 64 3.89 7.77 7.33
C ASN A 64 2.97 6.81 6.59
N GLU A 65 2.55 5.74 7.27
CA GLU A 65 1.76 4.67 6.68
C GLU A 65 0.31 5.09 6.42
N SER A 66 -0.25 5.99 7.23
CA SER A 66 -1.62 6.48 7.02
C SER A 66 -1.74 7.29 5.73
N ALA A 67 -0.68 8.01 5.34
CA ALA A 67 -0.62 8.75 4.08
C ALA A 67 -0.35 7.85 2.85
N TRP A 68 -0.09 6.55 3.03
CA TRP A 68 0.07 5.66 1.88
C TRP A 68 -1.25 5.54 1.13
N GLN A 69 -1.23 5.84 -0.16
CA GLN A 69 -2.43 5.79 -1.02
C GLN A 69 -3.17 4.45 -0.95
N ARG A 70 -2.47 3.33 -0.69
CA ARG A 70 -3.10 2.03 -0.47
C ARG A 70 -3.91 2.00 0.82
N ASN A 71 -3.38 2.54 1.92
CA ASN A 71 -4.03 2.56 3.23
C ASN A 71 -5.21 3.53 3.22
N VAL A 72 -5.04 4.71 2.63
CA VAL A 72 -6.13 5.66 2.38
C VAL A 72 -7.27 5.02 1.57
N ARG A 73 -6.95 4.28 0.49
CA ARG A 73 -7.99 3.56 -0.27
C ARG A 73 -8.64 2.43 0.53
N LYS A 74 -7.89 1.75 1.40
CA LYS A 74 -8.44 0.72 2.29
C LYS A 74 -9.41 1.33 3.30
N SER A 75 -9.09 2.47 3.91
CA SER A 75 -9.98 3.13 4.87
C SER A 75 -11.29 3.56 4.21
N PHE A 76 -11.24 4.21 3.05
CA PHE A 76 -12.46 4.59 2.31
C PHE A 76 -13.32 3.38 1.94
N LYS A 77 -12.69 2.26 1.53
CA LYS A 77 -13.41 1.00 1.26
C LYS A 77 -14.14 0.48 2.50
N THR A 78 -13.50 0.51 3.67
CA THR A 78 -14.05 0.05 4.94
C THR A 78 -15.22 0.93 5.40
N CYS A 79 -15.11 2.26 5.24
CA CYS A 79 -16.19 3.22 5.53
C CYS A 79 -17.29 3.24 4.46
N ARG A 80 -17.14 2.47 3.36
CA ARG A 80 -18.02 2.45 2.18
C ARG A 80 -18.16 3.78 1.44
N GLU A 81 -17.23 4.70 1.63
CA GLU A 81 -17.22 6.03 1.02
C GLU A 81 -16.74 6.01 -0.44
N GLU A 82 -16.93 7.15 -1.12
CA GLU A 82 -16.38 7.35 -2.45
C GLU A 82 -14.85 7.46 -2.41
N TYR A 83 -14.17 6.91 -3.40
CA TYR A 83 -12.71 6.99 -3.46
C TYR A 83 -12.16 6.85 -4.87
N LEU A 84 -10.92 7.29 -5.06
CA LEU A 84 -10.19 7.13 -6.31
C LEU A 84 -9.51 5.77 -6.38
N ASN A 85 -9.72 5.05 -7.48
CA ASN A 85 -9.00 3.82 -7.78
C ASN A 85 -7.54 4.10 -8.19
N SER A 86 -6.71 3.07 -8.34
CA SER A 86 -5.33 3.19 -8.87
C SER A 86 -5.28 3.86 -10.24
N VAL A 87 -6.32 3.66 -11.06
CA VAL A 87 -6.50 4.29 -12.38
C VAL A 87 -7.10 5.71 -12.27
N LYS A 88 -7.14 6.30 -11.07
CA LYS A 88 -7.71 7.63 -10.78
C LYS A 88 -9.19 7.83 -11.18
N LYS A 89 -9.93 6.74 -11.33
CA LYS A 89 -11.39 6.78 -11.51
C LYS A 89 -12.07 6.91 -10.16
N VAL A 90 -13.05 7.82 -10.05
CA VAL A 90 -13.91 7.95 -8.87
C VAL A 90 -14.85 6.74 -8.82
N LEU A 91 -14.82 6.02 -7.71
CA LEU A 91 -15.77 4.97 -7.39
C LEU A 91 -16.79 5.54 -6.41
N PRO A 92 -18.10 5.41 -6.68
CA PRO A 92 -19.14 6.00 -5.86
C PRO A 92 -19.25 5.32 -4.49
N LYS A 93 -19.82 6.05 -3.53
CA LYS A 93 -20.20 5.53 -2.21
C LYS A 93 -21.10 4.30 -2.39
N ARG A 94 -20.83 3.21 -1.66
CA ARG A 94 -21.71 2.03 -1.70
C ARG A 94 -23.00 2.31 -0.96
N THR A 95 -24.11 2.30 -1.68
CA THR A 95 -25.46 2.33 -1.12
C THR A 95 -25.98 0.92 -0.90
N VAL A 96 -26.92 0.77 0.02
CA VAL A 96 -27.65 -0.48 0.22
C VAL A 96 -28.94 -0.38 -0.59
N GLU A 97 -29.26 -1.45 -1.31
CA GLU A 97 -30.49 -1.51 -2.09
C GLU A 97 -31.73 -1.43 -1.18
N ILE A 98 -32.84 -0.95 -1.73
CA ILE A 98 -34.09 -0.81 -0.99
C ILE A 98 -34.64 -2.19 -0.59
N ARG A 99 -34.44 -3.22 -1.43
CA ARG A 99 -34.93 -4.58 -1.17
C ARG A 99 -33.78 -5.58 -1.03
N CYS A 100 -33.95 -6.56 -0.15
CA CYS A 100 -32.99 -7.67 -0.02
C CYS A 100 -33.28 -8.70 -1.10
N THR A 101 -32.26 -9.07 -1.88
CA THR A 101 -32.34 -10.20 -2.83
C THR A 101 -32.13 -11.57 -2.17
N CYS A 102 -31.93 -11.60 -0.85
CA CYS A 102 -31.69 -12.80 -0.08
C CYS A 102 -32.95 -13.66 0.11
N ARG A 103 -32.78 -14.99 0.14
CA ARG A 103 -33.87 -15.97 0.38
C ARG A 103 -34.65 -15.72 1.67
N LEU A 104 -33.98 -15.17 2.69
CA LEU A 104 -34.55 -14.92 4.01
C LEU A 104 -35.33 -13.60 4.11
N LYS A 105 -35.36 -12.80 3.03
CA LYS A 105 -36.03 -11.48 2.96
C LYS A 105 -35.74 -10.61 4.18
N CYS A 106 -34.46 -10.47 4.53
CA CYS A 106 -34.03 -9.85 5.79
C CYS A 106 -34.57 -8.42 5.99
N PHE A 107 -34.79 -7.66 4.91
CA PHE A 107 -35.31 -6.29 4.99
C PHE A 107 -36.81 -6.22 5.32
N ASP A 108 -37.57 -7.31 5.16
CA ASP A 108 -38.98 -7.33 5.56
C ASP A 108 -39.13 -7.52 7.08
N LYS A 109 -38.07 -8.01 7.75
CA LYS A 109 -38.07 -8.31 9.19
C LYS A 109 -37.50 -7.19 10.05
N ILE A 110 -36.82 -6.22 9.44
CA ILE A 110 -36.07 -5.17 10.12
C ILE A 110 -36.51 -3.83 9.55
N ASP A 111 -36.91 -2.92 10.44
CA ASP A 111 -37.29 -1.57 10.05
C ASP A 111 -36.12 -0.84 9.36
N GLU A 112 -36.45 0.02 8.38
CA GLU A 112 -35.45 0.75 7.62
C GLU A 112 -34.55 1.64 8.49
N THR A 113 -35.11 2.26 9.52
CA THR A 113 -34.37 3.12 10.46
C THR A 113 -33.31 2.34 11.24
N LYS A 114 -33.69 1.17 11.77
CA LYS A 114 -32.77 0.26 12.48
C LYS A 114 -31.69 -0.25 11.55
N ARG A 115 -32.05 -0.62 10.32
CA ARG A 115 -31.11 -1.05 9.28
C ARG A 115 -30.05 0.01 9.01
N LEU A 116 -30.48 1.25 8.73
CA LEU A 116 -29.57 2.35 8.45
C LEU A 116 -28.66 2.67 9.65
N SER A 117 -29.21 2.61 10.87
CA SER A 117 -28.42 2.81 12.09
C SER A 117 -27.34 1.74 12.26
N ILE A 118 -27.67 0.45 12.10
CA ILE A 118 -26.70 -0.66 12.19
C ILE A 118 -25.61 -0.51 11.13
N LEU A 119 -25.99 -0.14 9.90
CA LEU A 119 -25.04 0.06 8.82
C LEU A 119 -24.13 1.28 9.07
N SER A 120 -24.68 2.38 9.58
CA SER A 120 -23.90 3.58 9.90
C SER A 120 -22.87 3.26 10.98
N SER A 121 -23.30 2.69 12.10
CA SER A 121 -22.41 2.34 13.21
C SER A 121 -21.34 1.34 12.79
N PHE A 122 -21.70 0.33 11.97
CA PHE A 122 -20.74 -0.63 11.45
C PHE A 122 -19.70 -0.01 10.51
N ASN A 123 -20.11 0.93 9.65
CA ASN A 123 -19.20 1.59 8.72
C ASN A 123 -18.31 2.64 9.42
N GLU A 124 -18.83 3.33 10.45
CA GLU A 124 -18.10 4.31 11.26
C GLU A 124 -16.88 3.72 11.99
N LEU A 125 -16.86 2.40 12.23
CA LEU A 125 -15.71 1.72 12.84
C LEU A 125 -14.40 1.94 12.05
N GLY A 126 -14.48 2.15 10.73
CA GLY A 126 -13.37 2.56 9.86
C GLY A 126 -12.17 1.60 9.75
N ASN A 127 -12.14 0.54 10.55
CA ASN A 127 -11.10 -0.48 10.58
C ASN A 127 -11.72 -1.87 10.31
N LYS A 128 -11.14 -2.59 9.35
CA LYS A 128 -11.58 -3.93 8.93
C LYS A 128 -11.53 -4.93 10.08
N GLU A 129 -10.49 -4.89 10.90
CA GLU A 129 -10.34 -5.80 12.04
C GLU A 129 -11.45 -5.58 13.08
N LYS A 130 -11.79 -4.32 13.36
CA LYS A 130 -12.90 -3.99 14.26
C LYS A 130 -14.25 -4.44 13.70
N GLN A 131 -14.45 -4.28 12.39
CA GLN A 131 -15.63 -4.77 11.71
C GLN A 131 -15.74 -6.29 11.79
N ASP A 132 -14.64 -7.02 11.61
CA ASP A 132 -14.63 -8.48 11.70
C ASP A 132 -14.95 -8.97 13.11
N LEU A 133 -14.30 -8.40 14.12
CA LEU A 133 -14.62 -8.70 15.53
C LEU A 133 -16.08 -8.40 15.87
N CYS A 134 -16.64 -7.33 15.31
CA CYS A 134 -18.05 -6.99 15.48
C CYS A 134 -18.98 -8.04 14.84
N LEU A 135 -18.64 -8.54 13.65
CA LEU A 135 -19.40 -9.59 12.99
C LEU A 135 -19.30 -10.90 13.75
N ASP A 136 -18.11 -11.27 14.21
CA ASP A 136 -17.89 -12.49 15.00
C ASP A 136 -18.74 -12.50 16.27
N GLY A 137 -18.90 -11.34 16.94
CA GLY A 137 -19.78 -11.20 18.10
C GLY A 137 -21.28 -11.31 17.80
N TRP A 138 -21.69 -11.09 16.54
CA TRP A 138 -23.11 -11.16 16.13
C TRP A 138 -23.51 -12.51 15.53
N ILE A 139 -22.53 -13.36 15.18
CA ILE A 139 -22.79 -14.68 14.61
C ILE A 139 -23.00 -15.68 15.75
N SER A 140 -24.25 -16.10 15.95
CA SER A 140 -24.59 -17.21 16.83
C SER A 140 -24.89 -18.46 16.00
N LEU A 141 -24.08 -19.50 16.16
CA LEU A 141 -24.40 -20.80 15.57
C LEU A 141 -25.49 -21.45 16.41
N LYS A 142 -26.63 -21.78 15.79
CA LYS A 142 -27.61 -22.65 16.42
C LYS A 142 -27.03 -24.06 16.45
N PRO A 143 -26.98 -24.74 17.61
CA PRO A 143 -26.66 -26.16 17.62
C PRO A 143 -27.71 -26.90 16.79
N VAL A 144 -27.23 -27.83 15.97
CA VAL A 144 -28.04 -28.70 15.09
C VAL A 144 -28.82 -29.69 15.93
#